data_AF-A0A9D0IGV1-F1
#
_entry.id   AF-A0A9D0IGV1-F1
#
_cell.length_a   1.000
_cell.length_b   1.000
_cell.length_c   1.000
_cell.angle_alpha   90.00
_cell.angle_beta   90.00
_cell.angle_gamma   90.00
#
_symmetry.space_group_name_H-M   'P 1'
#
loop_
_entity.id
_entity.type
_entity.pdbx_description
1 polymer ?
#
loop_
_entity_poly.entity_id
_entity_poly.type
_entity_poly.pdbx_seq_one_letter_code
_entity_poly.pdbx_strand_id
1 'polypeptide(L)'
;MSHRIARLVLLLACCTPALAAAEPGLAALKVVPGADGSETYSVTIQVLLFMTALSLLPAALMMMTSFTRIVIVLAILRQALGTQQSPSNQVIIGLSLFLSLFVMMPVFDQVYDDALGPYLQDEIQVQEAVQRASGPFRGFMLEQTRDDDLSLFADISNAGEFESADDVPFSLLMPAFITSELKTAFQIGFLILIPFLVIDLVIATLLMSMGMMMLSPMIISLPFKIMLFVLIDGWSLIMGTLAASFMS
;
A
#
# COMPACT_ATOMS: atom_id res chain seq x y z
N MET A 1 -8.81 17.90 -52.12
CA MET A 1 -7.98 18.04 -50.90
C MET A 1 -8.22 19.35 -50.12
N SER A 2 -8.60 20.45 -50.79
CA SER A 2 -8.84 21.78 -50.17
C SER A 2 -9.96 21.84 -49.11
N HIS A 3 -11.11 21.19 -49.33
CA HIS A 3 -12.26 21.31 -48.41
C HIS A 3 -12.11 20.58 -47.06
N ARG A 4 -11.21 19.59 -46.95
CA ARG A 4 -10.97 18.87 -45.70
C ARG A 4 -10.09 19.67 -44.74
N ILE A 5 -9.14 20.44 -45.28
CA ILE A 5 -8.26 21.32 -44.53
C ILE A 5 -9.05 22.53 -44.00
N ALA A 6 -9.95 23.10 -44.82
CA ALA A 6 -10.82 24.19 -44.39
C ALA A 6 -11.76 23.80 -43.22
N ARG A 7 -12.27 22.57 -43.20
CA ARG A 7 -13.09 22.06 -42.08
C ARG A 7 -12.26 21.81 -40.82
N LEU A 8 -11.01 21.37 -40.96
CA LEU A 8 -10.12 21.15 -39.81
C LEU A 8 -9.71 22.48 -39.16
N VAL A 9 -9.46 23.52 -39.97
CA VAL A 9 -9.14 24.88 -39.50
C VAL A 9 -10.35 25.55 -38.85
N LEU A 10 -11.56 25.33 -39.38
CA LEU A 10 -12.79 25.85 -38.78
C LEU A 10 -13.11 25.16 -37.43
N LEU A 11 -12.84 23.85 -37.31
CA LEU A 11 -12.97 23.11 -36.04
C LEU A 11 -11.92 23.55 -35.01
N LEU A 12 -10.68 23.81 -35.42
CA LEU A 12 -9.66 24.36 -34.52
C LEU A 12 -10.01 25.79 -34.06
N ALA A 13 -10.58 26.62 -34.94
CA ALA A 13 -10.97 27.99 -34.61
C ALA A 13 -12.22 28.09 -33.71
N CYS A 14 -13.05 27.04 -33.65
CA CYS A 14 -14.22 27.00 -32.75
C CYS A 14 -13.88 26.53 -31.33
N CYS A 15 -12.71 25.92 -31.11
CA CYS A 15 -12.26 25.51 -29.77
C CYS A 15 -11.46 26.60 -29.03
N THR A 16 -11.12 27.71 -29.67
CA THR A 16 -10.30 28.77 -29.06
C THR A 16 -10.99 29.62 -27.98
N PRO A 17 -12.32 29.87 -27.97
CA PRO A 17 -12.91 30.66 -26.88
C PRO A 17 -13.08 29.85 -25.59
N ALA A 18 -12.96 28.52 -25.63
CA ALA A 18 -13.04 27.68 -24.42
C ALA A 18 -11.74 27.66 -23.59
N LEU A 19 -10.59 27.99 -24.20
CA LEU A 19 -9.33 28.19 -23.46
C LEU A 19 -9.10 29.62 -22.98
N ALA A 20 -9.86 30.59 -23.51
CA ALA A 20 -9.74 32.01 -23.12
C ALA A 20 -10.52 32.37 -21.84
N ALA A 21 -11.36 31.46 -21.32
CA ALA A 21 -12.06 31.60 -20.04
C ALA A 21 -11.36 30.89 -18.87
N ALA A 22 -10.13 30.42 -19.07
CA ALA A 22 -9.28 30.08 -17.93
C ALA A 22 -8.77 31.41 -17.33
N GLU A 23 -9.39 31.83 -16.23
CA GLU A 23 -8.74 32.77 -15.31
C GLU A 23 -7.30 32.30 -15.08
N PRO A 24 -6.31 33.22 -15.05
CA PRO A 24 -4.93 32.84 -14.83
C PRO A 24 -4.83 32.11 -13.48
N GLY A 25 -4.67 30.79 -13.57
CA GLY A 25 -4.51 29.87 -12.46
C GLY A 25 -3.23 30.17 -11.70
N LEU A 26 -3.30 31.18 -10.84
CA LEU A 26 -2.36 31.52 -9.77
C LEU A 26 -2.90 32.62 -8.83
N ALA A 27 -4.17 33.03 -8.97
CA ALA A 27 -4.84 33.91 -8.00
C ALA A 27 -5.08 33.27 -6.62
N ALA A 28 -4.80 31.97 -6.45
CA ALA A 28 -4.99 31.23 -5.21
C ALA A 28 -3.94 31.54 -4.13
N LEU A 29 -2.76 32.04 -4.50
CA LEU A 29 -1.66 32.36 -3.56
C LEU A 29 -1.68 33.81 -3.05
N LYS A 30 -2.86 34.36 -2.77
CA LYS A 30 -2.95 35.63 -2.03
C LYS A 30 -2.98 35.33 -0.53
N VAL A 31 -1.85 35.54 0.14
CA VAL A 31 -1.83 35.79 1.59
C VAL A 31 -2.55 37.11 1.79
N VAL A 32 -3.73 37.08 2.40
CA VAL A 32 -4.44 38.31 2.78
C VAL A 32 -3.91 38.71 4.15
N PRO A 33 -3.18 39.84 4.28
CA PRO A 33 -2.74 40.29 5.59
C PRO A 33 -3.98 40.73 6.38
N GLY A 34 -4.24 40.04 7.50
CA GLY A 34 -5.19 40.51 8.51
C GLY A 34 -4.67 41.81 9.14
N ALA A 35 -5.57 42.68 9.60
CA ALA A 35 -5.25 43.98 10.19
C ALA A 35 -4.31 43.92 11.42
N ASP A 36 -4.09 42.73 12.00
CA ASP A 36 -3.26 42.49 13.18
C ASP A 36 -2.03 41.59 12.93
N GLY A 37 -1.62 41.41 11.67
CA GLY A 37 -0.43 40.59 11.34
C GLY A 37 -0.63 39.07 11.45
N SER A 38 -1.89 38.61 11.50
CA SER A 38 -2.23 37.19 11.34
C SER A 38 -2.31 36.82 9.86
N GLU A 39 -1.55 35.78 9.48
CA GLU A 39 -1.59 35.21 8.13
C GLU A 39 -2.91 34.44 7.92
N THR A 40 -3.87 35.06 7.24
CA THR A 40 -5.10 34.37 6.85
C THR A 40 -4.84 33.73 5.49
N TYR A 41 -4.53 32.43 5.47
CA TYR A 41 -4.47 31.68 4.21
C TYR A 41 -5.82 31.79 3.50
N SER A 42 -5.82 32.08 2.19
CA SER A 42 -7.06 32.13 1.43
C SER A 42 -7.78 30.78 1.54
N VAL A 43 -9.11 30.80 1.63
CA VAL A 43 -9.97 29.59 1.66
C VAL A 43 -9.58 28.61 0.54
N THR A 44 -9.10 29.12 -0.60
CA THR A 44 -8.58 28.35 -1.73
C THR A 44 -7.34 27.52 -1.39
N ILE A 45 -6.38 28.04 -0.61
CA ILE A 45 -5.19 27.30 -0.17
C ILE A 45 -5.59 26.18 0.79
N GLN A 46 -6.52 26.43 1.71
CA GLN A 46 -7.00 25.42 2.65
C GLN A 46 -7.69 24.25 1.92
N VAL A 47 -8.54 24.55 0.93
CA VAL A 47 -9.17 23.51 0.10
C VAL A 47 -8.14 22.74 -0.72
N LEU A 48 -7.12 23.41 -1.27
CA LEU A 48 -6.04 22.75 -2.01
C LEU A 48 -5.25 21.77 -1.11
N LEU A 49 -4.86 22.21 0.09
CA LEU A 49 -4.17 21.38 1.07
C LEU A 49 -5.04 20.19 1.51
N PHE A 50 -6.34 20.42 1.73
CA PHE A 50 -7.28 19.37 2.09
C PHE A 50 -7.41 18.31 0.97
N MET A 51 -7.57 18.73 -0.29
CA MET A 51 -7.65 17.81 -1.42
C MET A 51 -6.35 17.02 -1.62
N THR A 52 -5.20 17.67 -1.40
CA THR A 52 -3.89 17.03 -1.45
C THR A 52 -3.77 15.96 -0.38
N ALA A 53 -4.10 16.30 0.87
CA ALA A 53 -4.10 15.35 1.99
C ALA A 53 -5.05 14.17 1.73
N LEU A 54 -6.27 14.44 1.25
CA LEU A 54 -7.27 13.41 0.95
C LEU A 54 -6.81 12.44 -0.15
N SER A 55 -6.00 12.91 -1.11
CA SER A 55 -5.45 12.03 -2.16
C SER A 55 -4.34 11.09 -1.68
N LEU A 56 -3.56 11.51 -0.66
CA LEU A 56 -2.45 10.72 -0.11
C LEU A 56 -2.89 9.80 1.03
N LEU A 57 -3.98 10.16 1.71
CA LEU A 57 -4.51 9.47 2.88
C LEU A 57 -4.77 7.97 2.65
N PRO A 58 -5.39 7.52 1.53
CA PRO A 58 -5.61 6.09 1.30
C PRO A 58 -4.31 5.30 1.21
N ALA A 59 -3.29 5.84 0.55
CA ALA A 59 -1.99 5.21 0.45
C ALA A 59 -1.28 5.15 1.80
N ALA A 60 -1.33 6.25 2.57
CA ALA A 60 -0.77 6.30 3.92
C ALA A 60 -1.44 5.28 4.85
N LEU A 61 -2.77 5.20 4.85
CA LEU A 61 -3.51 4.22 5.66
C LEU A 61 -3.13 2.78 5.30
N MET A 62 -3.06 2.45 4.01
CA MET A 62 -2.62 1.11 3.59
C MET A 62 -1.20 0.80 4.12
N MET A 63 -0.29 1.76 4.06
CA MET A 63 1.09 1.58 4.53
C MET A 63 1.23 1.48 6.06
N MET A 64 0.27 1.96 6.85
CA MET A 64 0.24 1.84 8.31
C MET A 64 -0.46 0.57 8.81
N THR A 65 -0.89 -0.31 7.89
CA THR A 65 -1.66 -1.53 8.21
C THR A 65 -0.92 -2.77 7.72
N SER A 66 -1.50 -3.96 7.95
CA SER A 66 -1.05 -5.25 7.43
C SER A 66 -1.02 -5.38 5.90
N PHE A 67 -1.57 -4.40 5.17
CA PHE A 67 -1.77 -4.48 3.71
C PHE A 67 -0.48 -4.72 2.94
N THR A 68 0.62 -4.06 3.31
CA THR A 68 1.90 -4.11 2.61
C THR A 68 2.46 -5.53 2.52
N ARG A 69 2.50 -6.27 3.64
CA ARG A 69 3.02 -7.64 3.65
C ARG A 69 2.12 -8.59 2.86
N ILE A 70 0.80 -8.47 3.03
CA ILE A 70 -0.18 -9.33 2.35
C ILE A 70 -0.09 -9.17 0.82
N VAL A 71 -0.11 -7.94 0.32
CA VAL A 71 -0.13 -7.68 -1.13
C VAL A 71 1.15 -8.18 -1.80
N ILE A 72 2.30 -8.04 -1.14
CA ILE A 72 3.60 -8.49 -1.66
C ILE A 72 3.68 -10.01 -1.69
N VAL A 73 3.28 -10.69 -0.60
CA VAL A 73 3.29 -12.16 -0.55
C VAL A 73 2.39 -12.75 -1.62
N LEU A 74 1.17 -12.22 -1.79
CA LEU A 74 0.25 -12.67 -2.83
C LEU A 74 0.77 -12.38 -4.25
N ALA A 75 1.46 -11.24 -4.45
CA ALA A 75 2.12 -10.94 -5.72
C ALA A 75 3.26 -11.91 -6.04
N ILE A 76 4.08 -12.28 -5.04
CA ILE A 76 5.15 -13.28 -5.19
C ILE A 76 4.55 -14.66 -5.47
N LEU A 77 3.50 -15.07 -4.76
CA LEU A 77 2.79 -16.33 -5.01
C LEU A 77 2.31 -16.42 -6.45
N ARG A 78 1.70 -15.35 -6.98
CA ARG A 78 1.28 -15.31 -8.39
C ARG A 78 2.46 -15.55 -9.34
N GLN A 79 3.60 -14.90 -9.09
CA GLN A 79 4.79 -15.09 -9.91
C GLN A 79 5.32 -16.53 -9.80
N ALA A 80 5.29 -17.11 -8.60
CA ALA A 80 5.76 -18.47 -8.32
C ALA A 80 4.95 -19.53 -9.09
N LEU A 81 3.62 -19.35 -9.15
CA LEU A 81 2.73 -20.23 -9.92
C LEU A 81 2.99 -20.18 -11.43
N GLY A 82 3.60 -19.12 -11.96
CA GLY A 82 3.92 -18.99 -13.38
C GLY A 82 2.70 -18.75 -14.28
N THR A 83 1.58 -18.33 -13.69
CA THR A 83 0.34 -18.04 -14.41
C THR A 83 0.42 -16.68 -15.11
N GLN A 84 0.04 -16.64 -16.39
CA GLN A 84 -0.02 -15.40 -17.17
C GLN A 84 -1.18 -14.54 -16.66
N GLN A 85 -0.90 -13.61 -15.74
CA GLN A 85 -1.81 -12.58 -15.23
C GLN A 85 -3.06 -13.04 -14.45
N SER A 86 -3.20 -14.33 -14.16
CA SER A 86 -4.24 -14.85 -13.27
C SER A 86 -3.64 -15.22 -11.91
N PRO A 87 -4.15 -14.72 -10.76
CA PRO A 87 -5.22 -13.73 -10.61
C PRO A 87 -4.80 -12.32 -11.05
N SER A 88 -5.78 -11.50 -11.46
CA SER A 88 -5.54 -10.12 -11.88
C SER A 88 -5.04 -9.26 -10.70
N ASN A 89 -4.33 -8.16 -10.99
CA ASN A 89 -3.87 -7.23 -9.95
C ASN A 89 -5.03 -6.74 -9.06
N GLN A 90 -6.22 -6.53 -9.64
CA GLN A 90 -7.41 -6.08 -8.92
C GLN A 90 -7.88 -7.14 -7.90
N VAL A 91 -7.83 -8.42 -8.26
CA VAL A 91 -8.18 -9.51 -7.34
C VAL A 91 -7.19 -9.60 -6.19
N ILE A 92 -5.88 -9.49 -6.47
CA ILE A 92 -4.85 -9.49 -5.41
C ILE A 92 -5.05 -8.32 -4.45
N ILE A 93 -5.26 -7.11 -4.98
CA ILE A 93 -5.51 -5.92 -4.16
C ILE A 93 -6.79 -6.09 -3.34
N GLY A 94 -7.88 -6.59 -3.94
CA GLY A 94 -9.13 -6.85 -3.24
C GLY A 94 -8.97 -7.86 -2.09
N LEU A 95 -8.32 -9.00 -2.35
CA LEU A 95 -8.01 -10.00 -1.32
C LEU A 95 -7.14 -9.41 -0.22
N SER A 96 -6.13 -8.60 -0.59
CA SER A 96 -5.24 -7.96 0.37
C SER A 96 -5.99 -6.98 1.26
N LEU A 97 -6.92 -6.21 0.71
CA LEU A 97 -7.75 -5.27 1.45
C LEU A 97 -8.66 -6.00 2.44
N PHE A 98 -9.39 -7.02 1.99
CA PHE A 98 -10.30 -7.77 2.88
C PHE A 98 -9.55 -8.51 3.98
N LEU A 99 -8.40 -9.13 3.67
CA LEU A 99 -7.58 -9.77 4.68
C LEU A 99 -6.98 -8.75 5.65
N SER A 100 -6.63 -7.55 5.17
CA SER A 100 -6.16 -6.47 6.05
C SER A 100 -7.25 -5.98 6.99
N LEU A 101 -8.49 -5.80 6.50
CA LEU A 101 -9.61 -5.44 7.36
C LEU A 101 -9.86 -6.51 8.43
N PHE A 102 -9.71 -7.79 8.07
CA PHE A 102 -9.86 -8.90 9.00
C PHE A 102 -8.76 -8.90 10.08
N VAL A 103 -7.48 -8.74 9.69
CA VAL A 103 -6.34 -8.70 10.62
C VAL A 103 -6.37 -7.45 11.50
N MET A 104 -6.77 -6.30 10.95
CA MET A 104 -6.79 -5.01 11.64
C MET A 104 -8.05 -4.76 12.47
N MET A 105 -9.03 -5.69 12.49
CA MET A 105 -10.25 -5.55 13.29
C MET A 105 -9.99 -5.07 14.74
N PRO A 106 -9.10 -5.68 15.55
CA PRO A 106 -8.88 -5.24 16.93
C PRO A 106 -8.35 -3.81 17.03
N VAL A 107 -7.56 -3.35 16.05
CA VAL A 107 -7.05 -1.97 16.00
C VAL A 107 -8.20 -1.01 15.67
N PHE A 108 -9.06 -1.36 14.72
CA PHE A 108 -10.22 -0.54 14.37
C PHE A 108 -11.25 -0.46 15.50
N ASP A 109 -11.46 -1.54 16.24
CA ASP A 109 -12.35 -1.55 17.40
C ASP A 109 -11.81 -0.62 18.51
N GLN A 110 -10.51 -0.67 18.82
CA GLN A 110 -9.89 0.27 19.76
C GLN A 110 -10.01 1.73 19.30
N VAL A 111 -9.76 2.00 18.01
CA VAL A 111 -9.94 3.36 17.45
C VAL A 111 -11.39 3.82 17.54
N TYR A 112 -12.35 2.90 17.38
CA TYR A 112 -13.76 3.22 17.53
C TYR A 112 -14.08 3.60 18.97
N ASP A 113 -13.67 2.79 19.93
CA ASP A 113 -13.99 2.98 21.35
C ASP A 113 -13.27 4.21 21.95
N ASP A 114 -12.00 4.42 21.62
CA ASP A 114 -11.17 5.45 22.26
C ASP A 114 -11.25 6.83 21.59
N ALA A 115 -11.60 6.87 20.30
CA ALA A 115 -11.56 8.09 19.50
C ALA A 115 -12.85 8.38 18.74
N LEU A 116 -13.31 7.47 17.88
CA LEU A 116 -14.45 7.76 17.00
C LEU A 116 -15.76 7.92 17.78
N GLY A 117 -16.03 7.03 18.73
CA GLY A 117 -17.22 7.02 19.57
C GLY A 117 -17.35 8.32 20.39
N PRO A 118 -16.33 8.70 21.19
CA PRO A 118 -16.33 9.96 21.93
C PRO A 118 -16.42 11.20 21.03
N TYR A 119 -15.77 11.17 19.86
CA TYR A 119 -15.87 12.27 18.90
C TYR A 119 -17.28 12.44 18.34
N LEU A 120 -17.94 11.34 17.96
CA LEU A 120 -19.32 11.37 17.46
C LEU A 120 -20.35 11.77 18.54
N GLN A 121 -19.98 11.66 19.81
CA GLN A 121 -20.77 12.09 20.97
C GLN A 121 -20.42 13.52 21.41
N ASP A 122 -19.59 14.24 20.64
CA ASP A 122 -19.10 15.59 20.94
C ASP A 122 -18.33 15.69 22.28
N GLU A 123 -17.80 14.58 22.80
CA GLU A 123 -17.05 14.54 24.06
C GLU A 123 -15.60 15.02 23.89
N ILE A 124 -15.03 14.84 22.70
CA ILE A 124 -13.66 15.24 22.36
C ILE A 124 -13.63 16.01 21.04
N GLN A 125 -12.63 16.89 20.88
CA GLN A 125 -12.40 17.61 19.63
C GLN A 125 -11.68 16.73 18.60
N VAL A 126 -11.76 17.11 17.32
CA VAL A 126 -11.10 16.40 16.19
C VAL A 126 -9.62 16.15 16.46
N GLN A 127 -8.89 17.15 16.99
CA GLN A 127 -7.46 17.04 17.24
C GLN A 127 -7.15 15.95 18.28
N GLU A 128 -7.93 15.90 19.35
CA GLU A 128 -7.79 14.88 20.39
C GLU A 128 -8.22 13.50 19.89
N ALA A 129 -9.28 13.43 19.08
CA ALA A 129 -9.71 12.19 18.44
C ALA A 129 -8.61 11.60 17.53
N VAL A 130 -7.94 12.43 16.74
CA VAL A 130 -6.80 11.99 15.90
C VAL A 130 -5.64 11.52 16.76
N GLN A 131 -5.35 12.21 17.86
CA GLN A 131 -4.27 11.81 18.77
C GLN A 131 -4.56 10.47 19.44
N ARG A 132 -5.78 10.26 19.95
CA ARG A 132 -6.20 8.98 20.54
C ARG A 132 -6.24 7.86 19.50
N ALA A 133 -6.77 8.12 18.30
CA ALA A 133 -6.81 7.15 17.21
C ALA A 133 -5.40 6.72 16.76
N SER A 134 -4.40 7.59 16.90
CA SER A 134 -3.03 7.26 16.52
C SER A 134 -2.37 6.21 17.44
N GLY A 135 -2.80 6.11 18.70
CA GLY A 135 -2.24 5.17 19.69
C GLY A 135 -2.33 3.70 19.25
N PRO A 136 -3.52 3.18 18.91
CA PRO A 136 -3.67 1.80 18.43
C PRO A 136 -2.84 1.48 17.18
N PHE A 137 -2.77 2.39 16.20
CA PHE A 137 -1.92 2.20 15.01
C PHE A 137 -0.43 2.17 15.36
N ARG A 138 0.00 3.02 16.29
CA ARG A 138 1.38 3.01 16.81
C ARG A 138 1.68 1.67 17.47
N GLY A 139 0.81 1.20 18.37
CA GLY A 139 0.98 -0.07 19.07
C GLY A 139 1.11 -1.24 18.08
N PHE A 140 0.21 -1.32 17.10
CA PHE A 140 0.27 -2.32 16.04
C PHE A 140 1.59 -2.28 15.26
N MET A 141 2.04 -1.09 14.83
CA MET A 141 3.29 -1.00 14.08
C MET A 141 4.50 -1.37 14.91
N LEU A 142 4.55 -0.99 16.19
CA LEU A 142 5.67 -1.32 17.08
C LEU A 142 5.78 -2.83 17.30
N GLU A 143 4.65 -3.51 17.52
CA GLU A 143 4.61 -4.97 17.71
C GLU A 143 5.14 -5.73 16.47
N GLN A 144 4.98 -5.15 15.28
CA GLN A 144 5.43 -5.75 14.02
C GLN A 144 6.80 -5.26 13.53
N THR A 145 7.31 -4.16 14.10
CA THR A 145 8.61 -3.59 13.72
C THR A 145 9.72 -4.33 14.43
N ARG A 146 10.77 -4.72 13.69
CA ARG A 146 11.94 -5.39 14.29
C ARG A 146 12.79 -4.36 15.02
N ASP A 147 13.31 -4.72 16.19
CA ASP A 147 14.21 -3.87 16.99
C ASP A 147 15.43 -3.40 16.18
N ASP A 148 16.01 -4.28 15.37
CA ASP A 148 17.14 -3.96 14.49
C ASP A 148 16.78 -2.89 13.43
N ASP A 149 15.57 -2.98 12.87
CA ASP A 149 15.12 -2.04 11.84
C ASP A 149 14.73 -0.70 12.49
N LEU A 150 14.15 -0.71 13.69
CA LEU A 150 13.84 0.49 14.46
C LEU A 150 15.11 1.25 14.89
N SER A 151 16.09 0.53 15.44
CA SER A 151 17.37 1.11 15.88
C SER A 151 18.15 1.72 14.72
N LEU A 152 18.16 1.07 13.54
CA LEU A 152 18.76 1.62 12.32
C LEU A 152 18.19 3.01 11.97
N PHE A 153 16.87 3.18 12.02
CA PHE A 153 16.26 4.48 11.71
C PHE A 153 16.43 5.51 12.83
N ALA A 154 16.51 5.08 14.10
CA ALA A 154 16.91 5.95 15.21
C ALA A 154 18.32 6.52 15.00
N ASP A 155 19.29 5.66 14.68
CA ASP A 155 20.66 6.05 14.39
C ASP A 155 20.75 7.02 13.20
N ILE A 156 20.05 6.72 12.09
CA ILE A 156 20.04 7.58 10.90
C ILE A 156 19.47 8.97 11.21
N SER A 157 18.42 9.03 12.04
CA SER A 157 17.76 10.29 12.39
C SER A 157 18.49 11.06 13.50
N ASN A 158 19.55 10.49 14.10
CA ASN A 158 20.15 10.95 15.36
C ASN A 158 19.09 11.20 16.45
N ALA A 159 17.99 10.45 16.40
CA ALA A 159 17.07 10.40 17.52
C ALA A 159 17.77 9.58 18.60
N GLY A 160 17.97 10.16 19.78
CA GLY A 160 18.61 9.46 20.90
C GLY A 160 17.80 8.24 21.36
N GLU A 161 18.18 7.68 22.50
CA GLU A 161 17.41 6.57 23.09
C GLU A 161 16.00 7.04 23.46
N PHE A 162 15.00 6.23 23.14
CA PHE A 162 13.61 6.43 23.56
C PHE A 162 13.37 5.66 24.86
N GLU A 163 12.80 6.31 25.87
CA GLU A 163 12.51 5.67 27.18
C GLU A 163 11.31 4.72 27.10
N SER A 164 10.31 5.07 26.26
CA SER A 164 9.14 4.24 25.99
C SER A 164 8.91 4.06 24.48
N ALA A 165 8.28 2.96 24.11
CA ALA A 165 7.83 2.70 22.74
C ALA A 165 6.81 3.75 22.26
N ASP A 166 6.09 4.39 23.19
CA ASP A 166 5.13 5.46 22.91
C ASP A 166 5.79 6.78 22.46
N ASP A 167 7.06 7.00 22.80
CA ASP A 167 7.80 8.22 22.50
C ASP A 167 8.36 8.24 21.07
N VAL A 168 8.35 7.09 20.39
CA VAL A 168 8.89 6.95 19.03
C VAL A 168 8.03 7.77 18.06
N PRO A 169 8.55 8.76 17.32
CA PRO A 169 7.74 9.55 16.40
C PRO A 169 7.30 8.74 15.17
N PHE A 170 6.10 9.01 14.65
CA PHE A 170 5.58 8.35 13.42
C PHE A 170 6.49 8.52 12.20
N SER A 171 7.22 9.64 12.12
CA SER A 171 8.19 9.91 11.06
C SER A 171 9.38 8.93 11.03
N LEU A 172 9.66 8.29 12.17
CA LEU A 172 10.68 7.25 12.32
C LEU A 172 10.04 5.85 12.27
N LEU A 173 8.94 5.66 13.01
CA LEU A 173 8.26 4.37 13.10
C LEU A 173 7.74 3.90 11.74
N MET A 174 7.15 4.77 10.94
CA MET A 174 6.55 4.39 9.65
C MET A 174 7.59 3.81 8.66
N PRO A 175 8.73 4.47 8.37
CA PRO A 175 9.74 3.87 7.49
C PRO A 175 10.38 2.60 8.08
N ALA A 176 10.57 2.52 9.40
CA ALA A 176 11.07 1.31 10.07
C ALA A 176 10.09 0.13 9.94
N PHE A 177 8.80 0.39 10.17
CA PHE A 177 7.72 -0.57 10.00
C PHE A 177 7.63 -1.06 8.56
N ILE A 178 7.58 -0.16 7.57
CA ILE A 178 7.51 -0.54 6.16
C ILE A 178 8.71 -1.42 5.78
N THR A 179 9.92 -1.07 6.23
CA THR A 179 11.13 -1.87 5.96
C THR A 179 11.04 -3.26 6.60
N SER A 180 10.56 -3.34 7.85
CA SER A 180 10.33 -4.60 8.56
C SER A 180 9.30 -5.48 7.84
N GLU A 181 8.17 -4.89 7.42
CA GLU A 181 7.11 -5.56 6.66
C GLU A 181 7.61 -6.08 5.32
N LEU A 182 8.40 -5.28 4.59
CA LEU A 182 9.01 -5.70 3.33
C LEU A 182 9.91 -6.92 3.55
N LYS A 183 10.80 -6.87 4.54
CA LYS A 183 11.72 -7.96 4.87
C LYS A 183 10.96 -9.25 5.18
N THR A 184 9.95 -9.16 6.05
CA THR A 184 9.09 -10.31 6.40
C THR A 184 8.30 -10.82 5.18
N ALA A 185 7.74 -9.94 4.37
CA ALA A 185 7.00 -10.31 3.15
C ALA A 185 7.90 -11.05 2.13
N PHE A 186 9.12 -10.57 1.93
CA PHE A 186 10.09 -11.23 1.06
C PHE A 186 10.56 -12.57 1.61
N GLN A 187 10.73 -12.70 2.94
CA GLN A 187 11.05 -13.98 3.57
C GLN A 187 9.93 -15.01 3.35
N ILE A 188 8.67 -14.62 3.62
CA ILE A 188 7.50 -15.49 3.38
C ILE A 188 7.40 -15.83 1.89
N GLY A 189 7.49 -14.82 1.02
CA GLY A 189 7.44 -15.01 -0.43
C GLY A 189 8.52 -15.94 -0.95
N PHE A 190 9.75 -15.85 -0.41
CA PHE A 190 10.83 -16.76 -0.74
C PHE A 190 10.53 -18.20 -0.32
N LEU A 191 10.03 -18.42 0.90
CA LEU A 191 9.64 -19.76 1.37
C LEU A 191 8.55 -20.38 0.49
N ILE A 192 7.59 -19.57 0.04
CA ILE A 192 6.53 -20.00 -0.90
C ILE A 192 7.12 -20.39 -2.25
N LEU A 193 8.16 -19.69 -2.72
CA LEU A 193 8.78 -19.93 -4.03
C LEU A 193 9.50 -21.28 -4.10
N ILE A 194 10.11 -21.75 -3.00
CA ILE A 194 10.96 -22.95 -2.94
C ILE A 194 10.30 -24.19 -3.59
N PRO A 195 9.09 -24.64 -3.19
CA PRO A 195 8.49 -25.83 -3.78
C PRO A 195 8.25 -25.70 -5.30
N PHE A 196 7.88 -24.52 -5.77
CA PHE A 196 7.66 -24.28 -7.21
C PHE A 196 8.96 -24.25 -8.00
N LEU A 197 10.04 -23.71 -7.41
CA LEU A 197 11.37 -23.71 -8.01
C LEU A 197 11.89 -25.14 -8.16
N VAL A 198 11.67 -26.01 -7.16
CA VAL A 198 12.03 -27.43 -7.26
C VAL A 198 11.30 -28.09 -8.43
N ILE A 199 10.01 -27.82 -8.63
CA ILE A 199 9.26 -28.33 -9.80
C ILE A 199 9.88 -27.83 -11.11
N ASP A 200 10.21 -26.55 -11.20
CA ASP A 200 10.84 -25.97 -12.40
C ASP A 200 12.17 -26.66 -12.74
N LEU A 201 13.03 -26.84 -11.73
CA LEU A 201 14.35 -27.44 -11.91
C LEU A 201 14.23 -28.91 -12.32
N VAL A 202 13.35 -29.67 -11.68
CA VAL A 202 13.12 -31.08 -12.03
C VAL A 202 12.60 -31.20 -13.45
N ILE A 203 11.60 -30.41 -13.85
CA ILE A 203 11.03 -30.50 -15.20
C ILE A 203 12.03 -30.04 -16.26
N ALA A 204 12.81 -28.98 -15.99
CA ALA A 204 13.86 -28.54 -16.90
C ALA A 204 14.91 -29.64 -17.14
N THR A 205 15.38 -30.31 -16.07
CA THR A 205 16.36 -31.41 -16.20
C THR A 205 15.80 -32.61 -16.96
N LEU A 206 14.52 -32.96 -16.76
CA LEU A 206 13.87 -34.04 -17.52
C LEU A 206 13.73 -33.70 -19.01
N LEU A 207 13.30 -32.48 -19.35
CA LEU A 207 13.19 -32.04 -20.75
C LEU A 207 14.54 -32.02 -21.47
N MET A 208 15.58 -31.53 -20.79
CA MET A 208 16.95 -31.55 -21.31
C MET A 208 17.44 -32.97 -21.54
N SER A 209 17.13 -33.91 -20.62
CA SER A 209 17.48 -35.32 -20.76
C SER A 209 16.77 -36.01 -21.94
N MET A 210 15.59 -35.54 -22.33
CA MET A 210 14.85 -36.05 -23.50
C MET A 210 15.31 -35.43 -24.83
N GLY A 211 16.25 -34.48 -24.81
CA GLY A 211 16.71 -33.75 -25.99
C GLY A 211 15.73 -32.68 -26.50
N MET A 212 14.67 -32.37 -25.75
CA MET A 212 13.66 -31.38 -26.13
C MET A 212 14.08 -29.96 -25.74
N MET A 213 15.11 -29.43 -26.38
CA MET A 213 15.65 -28.09 -26.07
C MET A 213 14.73 -26.92 -26.46
N MET A 214 13.74 -27.15 -27.33
CA MET A 214 12.86 -26.10 -27.88
C MET A 214 11.58 -25.87 -27.07
N LEU A 215 11.24 -26.77 -26.15
CA LEU A 215 10.06 -26.61 -25.30
C LEU A 215 10.46 -25.82 -24.06
N SER A 216 9.72 -24.74 -23.78
CA SER A 216 9.93 -23.94 -22.57
C SER A 216 9.55 -24.77 -21.33
N PRO A 217 10.48 -25.00 -20.38
CA PRO A 217 10.18 -25.73 -19.14
C PRO A 217 9.03 -25.10 -18.34
N MET A 218 8.87 -23.77 -18.42
CA MET A 218 7.80 -23.06 -17.71
C MET A 218 6.41 -23.52 -18.14
N ILE A 219 6.17 -23.71 -19.44
CA ILE A 219 4.86 -24.12 -19.96
C ILE A 219 4.51 -25.53 -19.47
N ILE A 220 5.49 -26.42 -19.42
CA ILE A 220 5.31 -27.81 -18.98
C ILE A 220 5.17 -27.90 -17.45
N SER A 221 5.85 -27.03 -16.69
CA SER A 221 5.79 -27.01 -15.23
C SER A 221 4.48 -26.48 -14.66
N LEU A 222 3.83 -25.55 -15.36
CA LEU A 222 2.62 -24.88 -14.92
C LEU A 222 1.51 -25.85 -14.42
N PRO A 223 1.08 -26.89 -15.17
CA PRO A 223 0.05 -27.81 -14.69
C PRO A 223 0.44 -28.54 -13.41
N PHE A 224 1.72 -28.90 -13.24
CA PHE A 224 2.20 -29.55 -12.02
C PHE A 224 2.19 -28.61 -10.82
N LYS A 225 2.57 -27.34 -11.02
CA LYS A 225 2.51 -26.31 -9.97
C LYS A 225 1.07 -26.07 -9.51
N ILE A 226 0.15 -25.89 -10.46
CA ILE A 226 -1.27 -25.69 -10.16
C ILE A 226 -1.84 -26.93 -9.45
N MET A 227 -1.52 -28.12 -9.93
CA MET A 227 -1.96 -29.38 -9.30
C MET A 227 -1.45 -29.47 -7.85
N LEU A 228 -0.15 -29.26 -7.61
CA LEU A 228 0.41 -29.25 -6.25
C LEU A 228 -0.33 -28.24 -5.38
N PHE A 229 -0.47 -27.01 -5.86
CA PHE A 229 -1.07 -25.91 -5.10
C PHE A 229 -2.54 -26.18 -4.73
N VAL A 230 -3.32 -26.78 -5.64
CA VAL A 230 -4.71 -27.18 -5.34
C VAL A 230 -4.76 -28.38 -4.40
N LEU A 231 -3.89 -29.38 -4.58
CA LEU A 231 -3.88 -30.60 -3.75
C LEU A 231 -3.56 -30.34 -2.28
N ILE A 232 -2.73 -29.34 -2.00
CA ILE A 232 -2.38 -28.96 -0.61
C ILE A 232 -3.34 -27.92 -0.01
N ASP A 233 -4.40 -27.55 -0.73
CA ASP A 233 -5.25 -26.40 -0.39
C ASP A 233 -4.43 -25.12 -0.14
N GLY A 234 -3.60 -24.77 -1.12
CA GLY A 234 -2.59 -23.72 -0.99
C GLY A 234 -3.17 -22.34 -0.68
N TRP A 235 -4.38 -22.02 -1.13
CA TRP A 235 -5.02 -20.75 -0.77
C TRP A 235 -5.29 -20.67 0.74
N SER A 236 -5.92 -21.69 1.33
CA SER A 236 -6.20 -21.71 2.76
C SER A 236 -4.92 -21.69 3.59
N LEU A 237 -3.89 -22.43 3.16
CA LEU A 237 -2.59 -22.44 3.83
C LEU A 237 -1.96 -21.05 3.84
N ILE A 238 -1.89 -20.38 2.67
CA ILE A 238 -1.26 -19.07 2.56
C ILE A 238 -2.03 -18.02 3.36
N MET A 239 -3.35 -17.98 3.23
CA MET A 239 -4.17 -17.01 3.99
C MET A 239 -4.06 -17.23 5.50
N GLY A 240 -4.04 -18.50 5.94
CA GLY A 240 -3.84 -18.86 7.34
C GLY A 240 -2.46 -18.43 7.86
N THR A 241 -1.39 -18.71 7.11
CA THR A 241 -0.02 -18.30 7.50
C THR A 241 0.15 -16.79 7.53
N LEU A 242 -0.47 -16.06 6.60
CA LEU A 242 -0.44 -14.60 6.58
C LEU A 242 -1.16 -14.01 7.79
N ALA A 243 -2.39 -14.46 8.08
CA ALA A 243 -3.12 -13.99 9.26
C ALA A 243 -2.38 -14.31 10.55
N ALA A 244 -1.84 -15.54 10.68
CA ALA A 244 -1.04 -15.95 11.82
C ALA A 244 0.23 -15.11 12.01
N SER A 245 0.85 -14.64 10.92
CA SER A 245 2.10 -13.87 10.98
C SER A 245 1.99 -12.50 11.66
N PHE A 246 0.76 -11.99 11.83
CA PHE A 246 0.52 -10.73 12.55
C PHE A 246 0.08 -10.96 14.00
N MET A 247 -0.24 -12.20 14.37
CA MET A 247 -0.68 -12.58 15.72
C MET A 247 0.46 -13.22 16.54
N SER A 248 1.67 -13.27 15.99
CA SER A 248 2.87 -13.89 16.56
C SER A 248 3.98 -12.88 16.76
#